data_AF-A0A2S6AXI9-F1
#
_entry.id   AF-A0A2S6AXI9-F1
#
_cell.length_a   1.000
_cell.length_b   1.000
_cell.length_c   1.000
_cell.angle_alpha   90.00
_cell.angle_beta   90.00
_cell.angle_gamma   90.00
#
_symmetry.space_group_name_H-M   'P 1'
#
loop_
_entity.id
_entity.type
_entity.pdbx_description
1 polymer ?
#
loop_
_entity_poly.entity_id
_entity_poly.type
_entity_poly.pdbx_seq_one_letter_code
_entity_poly.pdbx_strand_id
1 'polypeptide(L)'
;MGLDGRQEDNDVLELELIREVVLARRRQDSVVLAALTLGAELLDHPDAHATATRAAQILHEHEVDEAEVARDPRAALRADMARDRRRVRHIGAGCGPGEADPGGERRRQQTALLCEVRADLLEVVRRCRRFRFDRLAFADGIDRGLAAATGKLEGVADRDTYLAWRRGIVLKLSEIPDPAGPPRVMATVDAGPGRGPLLVEWDSCERRLALVARMKRAGIPALEICDRLLADLSVSSPLRYSIR
;
A
#
# COMPACT_ATOMS: atom_id res chain seq x y z
N MET A 1 37.61 -7.65 46.29
CA MET A 1 37.85 -6.35 45.63
C MET A 1 38.29 -6.47 44.16
N GLY A 2 38.33 -7.66 43.52
CA GLY A 2 38.82 -7.81 42.12
C GLY A 2 37.88 -8.53 41.16
N LEU A 3 36.61 -8.74 41.56
CA LEU A 3 35.58 -9.37 40.71
C LEU A 3 34.65 -8.32 40.09
N ASP A 4 34.37 -7.22 40.79
CA ASP A 4 33.50 -6.14 40.28
C ASP A 4 34.13 -5.41 39.08
N GLY A 5 35.43 -5.09 39.12
CA GLY A 5 36.10 -4.41 38.00
C GLY A 5 36.19 -5.23 36.71
N ARG A 6 36.27 -6.57 36.82
CA ARG A 6 36.22 -7.46 35.63
C ARG A 6 34.83 -7.54 35.02
N GLN A 7 33.79 -7.31 35.81
CA GLN A 7 32.41 -7.33 35.37
C GLN A 7 32.04 -6.00 34.71
N GLU A 8 32.50 -4.88 35.27
CA GLU A 8 32.39 -3.55 34.66
C GLU A 8 33.12 -3.47 33.30
N ASP A 9 34.35 -3.99 33.20
CA ASP A 9 35.10 -4.02 31.93
C ASP A 9 34.40 -4.86 30.86
N ASN A 10 33.80 -6.00 31.25
CA ASN A 10 33.05 -6.85 30.33
C ASN A 10 31.74 -6.19 29.86
N ASP A 11 31.04 -5.47 30.73
CA ASP A 11 29.81 -4.76 30.38
C ASP A 11 30.07 -3.59 29.44
N VAL A 12 31.21 -2.90 29.60
CA VAL A 12 31.66 -1.84 28.68
C VAL A 12 31.98 -2.42 27.30
N LEU A 13 32.74 -3.52 27.24
CA LEU A 13 33.05 -4.23 25.99
C LEU A 13 31.79 -4.74 25.28
N GLU A 14 30.81 -5.26 26.03
CA GLU A 14 29.52 -5.71 25.47
C GLU A 14 28.74 -4.55 24.85
N LEU A 15 28.68 -3.40 25.53
CA LEU A 15 27.99 -2.21 25.03
C LEU A 15 28.67 -1.62 23.79
N GLU A 16 30.00 -1.63 23.74
CA GLU A 16 30.78 -1.22 22.57
C GLU A 16 30.50 -2.16 21.38
N LEU A 17 30.51 -3.48 21.61
CA LEU A 17 30.20 -4.46 20.58
C LEU A 17 28.76 -4.29 20.04
N ILE A 18 27.78 -4.12 20.94
CA ILE A 18 26.38 -3.88 20.55
C ILE A 18 26.28 -2.60 19.71
N ARG A 19 26.96 -1.52 20.12
CA ARG A 19 26.99 -0.26 19.39
C ARG A 19 27.56 -0.44 17.99
N GLU A 20 28.71 -1.11 17.85
CA GLU A 20 29.35 -1.33 16.54
C GLU A 20 28.47 -2.17 15.61
N VAL A 21 27.87 -3.24 16.13
CA VAL A 21 26.97 -4.10 15.34
C VAL A 21 25.73 -3.32 14.86
N VAL A 22 25.10 -2.54 15.74
CA VAL A 22 23.94 -1.71 15.39
C VAL A 22 24.32 -0.66 14.35
N LEU A 23 25.44 0.05 14.52
CA LEU A 23 25.90 1.07 13.58
C LEU A 23 26.23 0.47 12.21
N ALA A 24 27.02 -0.61 12.18
CA ALA A 24 27.39 -1.29 10.94
C ALA A 24 26.15 -1.71 10.15
N ARG A 25 25.17 -2.28 10.85
CA ARG A 25 23.92 -2.71 10.27
C ARG A 25 23.07 -1.54 9.75
N ARG A 26 22.84 -0.50 10.55
CA ARG A 26 22.04 0.66 10.14
C ARG A 26 22.68 1.38 8.95
N ARG A 27 24.02 1.48 8.92
CA ARG A 27 24.76 2.04 7.76
C ARG A 27 24.54 1.21 6.50
N GLN A 28 24.58 -0.12 6.61
CA GLN A 28 24.30 -1.01 5.48
C GLN A 28 22.85 -0.87 4.98
N ASP A 29 21.86 -0.89 5.88
CA ASP A 29 20.44 -0.73 5.53
C ASP A 29 20.17 0.65 4.90
N SER A 30 20.79 1.70 5.42
CA SER A 30 20.73 3.07 4.88
C SER A 30 21.24 3.14 3.44
N VAL A 31 22.42 2.57 3.16
CA VAL A 31 22.99 2.56 1.81
C VAL A 31 22.10 1.81 0.82
N VAL A 32 21.52 0.67 1.24
CA VAL A 32 20.60 -0.10 0.39
C VAL A 32 19.33 0.69 0.11
N LEU A 33 18.74 1.34 1.12
CA LEU A 33 17.56 2.19 0.92
C LEU A 33 17.86 3.36 0.00
N ALA A 34 18.97 4.06 0.19
CA ALA A 34 19.41 5.14 -0.67
C ALA A 34 19.57 4.69 -2.13
N ALA A 35 20.18 3.52 -2.35
CA ALA A 35 20.35 2.95 -3.69
C ALA A 35 19.00 2.59 -4.35
N LEU A 36 18.05 2.02 -3.58
CA LEU A 36 16.71 1.70 -4.07
C LEU A 36 15.89 2.95 -4.39
N THR A 37 15.95 3.98 -3.53
CA THR A 37 15.30 5.28 -3.74
C THR A 37 15.84 5.95 -5.01
N LEU A 38 17.17 5.99 -5.17
CA LEU A 38 17.80 6.50 -6.38
C LEU A 38 17.39 5.70 -7.63
N GLY A 39 17.38 4.37 -7.54
CA GLY A 39 16.94 3.50 -8.64
C GLY A 39 15.48 3.72 -9.05
N ALA A 40 14.60 4.00 -8.09
CA ALA A 40 13.20 4.33 -8.36
C ALA A 40 13.05 5.70 -9.05
N GLU A 41 13.85 6.70 -8.65
CA GLU A 41 13.83 8.03 -9.26
C GLU A 41 14.49 8.07 -10.65
N LEU A 42 15.47 7.21 -10.89
CA LEU A 42 16.17 7.07 -12.17
C LEU A 42 15.28 6.58 -13.32
N LEU A 43 14.12 5.99 -13.02
CA LEU A 43 13.16 5.55 -14.05
C LEU A 43 12.53 6.72 -14.82
N ASP A 44 12.74 7.97 -14.39
CA ASP A 44 12.11 9.16 -14.97
C ASP A 44 13.09 10.26 -15.44
N HIS A 45 14.42 10.10 -15.38
CA HIS A 45 15.37 11.22 -15.58
C HIS A 45 16.50 10.95 -16.61
N PRO A 46 16.68 11.82 -17.65
CA PRO A 46 17.70 11.63 -18.69
C PRO A 46 19.05 12.35 -18.44
N ASP A 47 19.19 13.15 -17.38
CA ASP A 47 20.41 13.95 -17.12
C ASP A 47 21.26 13.40 -15.97
N ALA A 48 22.54 13.15 -16.26
CA ALA A 48 23.50 12.55 -15.34
C ALA A 48 23.91 13.50 -14.18
N HIS A 49 23.94 14.82 -14.41
CA HIS A 49 24.35 15.77 -13.36
C HIS A 49 23.24 16.01 -12.33
N ALA A 50 21.98 16.10 -12.79
CA ALA A 50 20.81 16.10 -11.93
C ALA A 50 20.73 14.83 -11.07
N THR A 51 21.03 13.68 -11.66
CA THR A 51 21.08 12.38 -10.97
C THR A 51 22.13 12.37 -9.85
N ALA A 52 23.34 12.86 -10.10
CA ALA A 52 24.41 12.86 -9.10
C ALA A 52 24.07 13.76 -7.89
N THR A 53 23.52 14.94 -8.16
CA THR A 53 23.07 15.87 -7.10
C THR A 53 21.96 15.25 -6.27
N ARG A 54 21.02 14.57 -6.93
CA ARG A 54 19.92 13.90 -6.25
C ARG A 54 20.37 12.69 -5.44
N ALA A 55 21.31 11.90 -5.96
CA ALA A 55 21.93 10.80 -5.22
C ALA A 55 22.59 11.30 -3.92
N ALA A 56 23.28 12.44 -3.96
CA ALA A 56 23.89 13.03 -2.77
C ALA A 56 22.84 13.47 -1.72
N GLN A 57 21.72 14.04 -2.15
CA GLN A 57 20.61 14.40 -1.26
C GLN A 57 20.00 13.16 -0.60
N ILE A 58 19.73 12.11 -1.38
CA ILE A 58 19.17 10.85 -0.88
C ILE A 58 20.12 10.21 0.14
N LEU A 59 21.43 10.19 -0.13
CA LEU A 59 22.41 9.67 0.83
C LEU A 59 22.41 10.43 2.15
N HIS A 60 22.26 11.76 2.11
CA HIS A 60 22.17 12.58 3.31
C HIS A 60 20.84 12.37 4.07
N GLU A 61 19.72 12.24 3.37
CA GLU A 61 18.41 11.93 3.97
C GLU A 61 18.40 10.58 4.70
N HIS A 62 19.24 9.64 4.27
CA HIS A 62 19.37 8.31 4.88
C HIS A 62 20.53 8.20 5.87
N GLU A 63 21.22 9.29 6.20
CA GLU A 63 22.36 9.27 7.13
C GLU A 63 21.95 8.75 8.52
N VAL A 64 22.79 7.88 9.10
CA VAL A 64 22.50 7.26 10.40
C VAL A 64 22.88 8.23 11.51
N ASP A 65 21.95 8.55 12.41
CA ASP A 65 22.25 9.29 13.63
C ASP A 65 23.05 8.41 14.60
N GLU A 66 24.38 8.53 14.54
CA GLU A 66 25.29 7.75 15.38
C GLU A 66 25.27 8.21 16.85
N ALA A 67 24.83 9.44 17.11
CA ALA A 67 24.72 9.99 18.45
C ALA A 67 23.51 9.39 19.20
N GLU A 68 22.43 9.07 18.48
CA GLU A 68 21.30 8.29 19.02
C GLU A 68 21.78 6.92 19.51
N VAL A 69 22.54 6.20 18.69
CA VAL A 69 23.01 4.83 19.01
C VAL A 69 24.06 4.86 20.13
N ALA A 70 24.93 5.87 20.16
CA ALA A 70 25.92 6.04 21.22
C ALA A 70 25.28 6.30 22.60
N ARG A 71 24.08 6.92 22.63
CA ARG A 71 23.37 7.24 23.88
C ARG A 71 22.76 6.01 24.55
N ASP A 72 22.19 5.09 23.77
CA ASP A 72 21.64 3.82 24.29
C ASP A 72 21.72 2.69 23.23
N PRO A 73 22.84 1.94 23.17
CA PRO A 73 23.02 0.87 22.21
C PRO A 73 22.01 -0.28 22.37
N ARG A 74 21.62 -0.57 23.61
CA ARG A 74 20.68 -1.66 23.93
C ARG A 74 19.25 -1.30 23.50
N ALA A 75 18.82 -0.04 23.65
CA ALA A 75 17.54 0.41 23.10
C ALA A 75 17.54 0.41 21.58
N ALA A 76 18.63 0.86 20.94
CA ALA A 76 18.74 0.84 19.48
C ALA A 76 18.64 -0.59 18.93
N LEU A 77 19.33 -1.56 19.57
CA LEU A 77 19.24 -2.97 19.22
C LEU A 77 17.81 -3.53 19.39
N ARG A 78 17.14 -3.21 20.52
CA ARG A 78 15.75 -3.64 20.75
C ARG A 78 14.80 -3.09 19.69
N ALA A 79 14.97 -1.83 19.29
CA ALA A 79 14.19 -1.20 18.25
C ALA A 79 14.42 -1.87 16.88
N ASP A 80 15.67 -2.18 16.55
CA ASP A 80 16.03 -2.87 15.30
C ASP A 80 15.45 -4.29 15.26
N MET A 81 15.56 -5.06 16.35
CA MET A 81 14.92 -6.37 16.46
C MET A 81 13.39 -6.30 16.36
N ALA A 82 12.77 -5.27 16.92
CA ALA A 82 11.32 -5.07 16.80
C ALA A 82 10.93 -4.75 15.34
N ARG A 83 11.72 -3.92 14.66
CA ARG A 83 11.56 -3.61 13.23
C ARG A 83 11.72 -4.87 12.37
N ASP A 84 12.67 -5.74 12.69
CA ASP A 84 12.87 -7.01 11.99
C ASP A 84 11.71 -7.95 12.16
N ARG A 85 11.21 -8.12 13.39
CA ARG A 85 10.03 -8.94 13.64
C ARG A 85 8.84 -8.43 12.84
N ARG A 86 8.68 -7.11 12.71
CA ARG A 86 7.65 -6.51 11.84
C ARG A 86 7.91 -6.81 10.36
N ARG A 87 9.15 -6.67 9.89
CA ARG A 87 9.54 -6.96 8.50
C ARG A 87 9.34 -8.43 8.14
N VAL A 88 9.75 -9.34 9.01
CA VAL A 88 9.57 -10.80 8.85
C VAL A 88 8.07 -11.14 8.80
N ARG A 89 7.25 -10.54 9.65
CA ARG A 89 5.77 -10.67 9.59
C ARG A 89 5.19 -10.11 8.29
N HIS A 90 5.71 -8.98 7.82
CA HIS A 90 5.28 -8.36 6.56
C HIS A 90 5.60 -9.24 5.34
N ILE A 91 6.77 -9.87 5.32
CA ILE A 91 7.24 -10.78 4.24
C ILE A 91 6.61 -12.19 4.38
N GLY A 92 5.95 -12.49 5.50
CA GLY A 92 5.31 -13.79 5.74
C GLY A 92 6.28 -14.90 6.19
N ALA A 93 7.54 -14.58 6.47
CA ALA A 93 8.60 -15.53 6.81
C ALA A 93 8.68 -15.90 8.30
N GLY A 94 7.69 -15.54 9.12
CA GLY A 94 7.69 -15.79 10.57
C GLY A 94 6.33 -16.12 11.18
N CYS A 95 5.35 -16.45 10.35
CA CYS A 95 4.12 -17.04 10.86
C CYS A 95 4.39 -18.52 11.11
N GLY A 96 4.41 -18.94 12.39
CA GLY A 96 4.20 -20.35 12.70
C GLY A 96 2.84 -20.80 12.14
N PRO A 97 2.60 -22.11 11.95
CA PRO A 97 1.45 -22.64 11.18
C PRO A 97 0.04 -22.38 11.77
N GLY A 98 -0.14 -21.43 12.69
CA GLY A 98 -1.36 -21.28 13.51
C GLY A 98 -1.96 -19.88 13.67
N GLU A 99 -1.34 -18.81 13.17
CA GLU A 99 -1.91 -17.44 13.25
C GLU A 99 -2.05 -16.80 11.85
N ALA A 100 -2.65 -17.54 10.91
CA ALA A 100 -3.18 -16.89 9.72
C ALA A 100 -4.37 -16.05 10.16
N ASP A 101 -4.25 -14.72 10.14
CA ASP A 101 -5.41 -13.82 10.22
C ASP A 101 -6.23 -14.01 8.93
N PRO A 102 -7.37 -14.71 8.98
CA PRO A 102 -8.14 -15.00 7.77
C PRO A 102 -8.70 -13.71 7.14
N GLY A 103 -8.84 -12.63 7.93
CA GLY A 103 -9.18 -11.31 7.43
C GLY A 103 -8.05 -10.67 6.63
N GLY A 104 -6.81 -10.81 7.10
CA GLY A 104 -5.60 -10.34 6.44
C GLY A 104 -5.33 -11.01 5.10
N GLU A 105 -5.51 -12.34 5.00
CA GLU A 105 -5.35 -13.07 3.74
C GLU A 105 -6.41 -12.68 2.70
N ARG A 106 -7.70 -12.66 3.11
CA ARG A 106 -8.79 -12.22 2.23
C ARG A 106 -8.55 -10.80 1.70
N ARG A 107 -8.04 -9.90 2.54
CA ARG A 107 -7.70 -8.53 2.17
C ARG A 107 -6.51 -8.46 1.20
N ARG A 108 -5.46 -9.27 1.40
CA ARG A 108 -4.33 -9.37 0.46
C ARG A 108 -4.81 -9.84 -0.92
N GLN A 109 -5.66 -10.87 -0.94
CA GLN A 109 -6.27 -11.38 -2.17
C GLN A 109 -7.13 -10.31 -2.85
N GLN A 110 -7.95 -9.58 -2.08
CA GLN A 110 -8.76 -8.48 -2.59
C GLN A 110 -7.89 -7.35 -3.17
N THR A 111 -6.81 -6.98 -2.48
CA THR A 111 -5.88 -5.95 -2.97
C THR A 111 -5.18 -6.39 -4.25
N ALA A 112 -4.75 -7.65 -4.33
CA ALA A 112 -4.16 -8.23 -5.53
C ALA A 112 -5.13 -8.19 -6.72
N LEU A 113 -6.40 -8.56 -6.49
CA LEU A 113 -7.44 -8.49 -7.52
C LEU A 113 -7.69 -7.06 -8.01
N LEU A 114 -7.75 -6.08 -7.09
CA LEU A 114 -7.92 -4.67 -7.48
C LEU A 114 -6.73 -4.16 -8.30
N CYS A 115 -5.51 -4.59 -7.97
CA CYS A 115 -4.31 -4.29 -8.75
C CYS A 115 -4.35 -4.95 -10.14
N GLU A 116 -4.79 -6.20 -10.22
CA GLU A 116 -4.98 -6.93 -11.49
C GLU A 116 -6.00 -6.21 -12.38
N VAL A 117 -7.18 -5.89 -11.85
CA VAL A 117 -8.23 -5.17 -12.58
C VAL A 117 -7.74 -3.82 -13.10
N ARG A 118 -6.94 -3.10 -12.29
CA ARG A 118 -6.31 -1.85 -12.74
C ARG A 118 -5.35 -2.09 -13.89
N ALA A 119 -4.47 -3.09 -13.79
CA ALA A 119 -3.51 -3.42 -14.83
C ALA A 119 -4.21 -3.77 -16.15
N ASP A 120 -5.27 -4.57 -16.09
CA ASP A 120 -6.09 -4.95 -17.24
C ASP A 120 -6.77 -3.75 -17.89
N LEU A 121 -7.39 -2.86 -17.10
CA LEU A 121 -8.02 -1.66 -17.63
C LEU A 121 -7.00 -0.75 -18.32
N LEU A 122 -5.81 -0.59 -17.75
CA LEU A 122 -4.72 0.16 -18.38
C LEU A 122 -4.25 -0.48 -19.69
N GLU A 123 -4.20 -1.81 -19.76
CA GLU A 123 -3.86 -2.55 -20.97
C GLU A 123 -4.94 -2.41 -22.05
N VAL A 124 -6.22 -2.47 -21.66
CA VAL A 124 -7.35 -2.23 -22.57
C VAL A 124 -7.26 -0.81 -23.16
N VAL A 125 -7.06 0.21 -22.32
CA VAL A 125 -6.91 1.60 -22.78
C VAL A 125 -5.73 1.71 -23.76
N ARG A 126 -4.58 1.10 -23.43
CA ARG A 126 -3.40 1.07 -24.32
C ARG A 126 -3.68 0.39 -25.66
N ARG A 127 -4.38 -0.75 -25.66
CA ARG A 127 -4.76 -1.46 -26.88
C ARG A 127 -5.77 -0.67 -27.72
N CYS A 128 -6.78 -0.08 -27.08
CA CYS A 128 -7.83 0.68 -27.77
C CYS A 128 -7.30 1.95 -28.42
N ARG A 129 -6.23 2.58 -27.89
CA ARG A 129 -5.58 3.74 -28.52
C ARG A 129 -5.17 3.51 -29.99
N ARG A 130 -4.94 2.26 -30.41
CA ARG A 130 -4.66 1.92 -31.82
C ARG A 130 -5.83 2.22 -32.75
N PHE A 131 -7.06 2.22 -32.23
CA PHE A 131 -8.30 2.51 -32.94
C PHE A 131 -8.78 3.95 -32.73
N ARG A 132 -7.92 4.90 -32.29
CA ARG A 132 -8.34 6.28 -31.96
C ARG A 132 -9.08 7.02 -33.08
N PHE A 133 -8.89 6.62 -34.33
CA PHE A 133 -9.55 7.20 -35.50
C PHE A 133 -10.87 6.50 -35.87
N ASP A 134 -11.10 5.29 -35.35
CA ASP A 134 -12.37 4.57 -35.41
C ASP A 134 -13.08 4.66 -34.06
N ARG A 135 -13.93 5.67 -33.93
CA ARG A 135 -14.62 5.97 -32.67
C ARG A 135 -15.52 4.83 -32.19
N LEU A 136 -16.09 4.05 -33.12
CA LEU A 136 -16.96 2.91 -32.77
C LEU A 136 -16.12 1.74 -32.25
N ALA A 137 -15.06 1.35 -32.98
CA ALA A 137 -14.18 0.28 -32.52
C ALA A 137 -13.45 0.63 -31.20
N PHE A 138 -13.13 1.91 -31.00
CA PHE A 138 -12.58 2.41 -29.73
C PHE A 138 -13.59 2.26 -28.59
N ALA A 139 -14.83 2.74 -28.77
CA ALA A 139 -15.87 2.65 -27.74
C ALA A 139 -16.20 1.20 -27.39
N ASP A 140 -16.40 0.33 -28.39
CA ASP A 140 -16.68 -1.09 -28.21
C ASP A 140 -15.53 -1.84 -27.52
N GLY A 141 -14.29 -1.42 -27.78
CA GLY A 141 -13.10 -1.96 -27.11
C GLY A 141 -13.08 -1.63 -25.62
N ILE A 142 -13.35 -0.37 -25.28
CA ILE A 142 -13.42 0.09 -23.89
C ILE A 142 -14.61 -0.56 -23.17
N ASP A 143 -15.78 -0.63 -23.80
CA ASP A 143 -16.97 -1.27 -23.22
C ASP A 143 -16.73 -2.73 -22.87
N ARG A 144 -16.13 -3.50 -23.79
CA ARG A 144 -15.78 -4.91 -23.55
C ARG A 144 -14.77 -5.05 -22.42
N GLY A 145 -13.75 -4.20 -22.38
CA GLY A 145 -12.76 -4.23 -21.29
C GLY A 145 -13.35 -3.86 -19.94
N LEU A 146 -14.20 -2.85 -19.89
CA LEU A 146 -14.91 -2.45 -18.67
C LEU A 146 -15.84 -3.58 -18.19
N ALA A 147 -16.57 -4.23 -19.10
CA ALA A 147 -17.41 -5.39 -18.77
C ALA A 147 -16.60 -6.56 -18.20
N ALA A 148 -15.45 -6.88 -18.81
CA ALA A 148 -14.57 -7.94 -18.31
C ALA A 148 -14.00 -7.60 -16.92
N ALA A 149 -13.55 -6.36 -16.71
CA ALA A 149 -13.08 -5.87 -15.41
C ALA A 149 -14.17 -5.94 -14.33
N THR A 150 -15.40 -5.51 -14.64
CA THR A 150 -16.52 -5.66 -13.70
C THR A 150 -16.85 -7.11 -13.42
N GLY A 151 -16.80 -8.00 -14.41
CA GLY A 151 -17.02 -9.43 -14.22
C GLY A 151 -16.02 -10.07 -13.24
N LYS A 152 -14.74 -9.65 -13.28
CA LYS A 152 -13.74 -10.08 -12.29
C LYS A 152 -14.08 -9.64 -10.87
N LEU A 153 -14.53 -8.39 -10.70
CA LEU A 153 -14.94 -7.87 -9.40
C LEU A 153 -16.21 -8.56 -8.89
N GLU A 154 -17.16 -8.88 -9.77
CA GLU A 154 -18.41 -9.57 -9.41
C GLU A 154 -18.16 -10.98 -8.87
N GLY A 155 -17.15 -11.68 -9.38
CA GLY A 155 -16.83 -13.05 -8.96
C GLY A 155 -16.49 -13.22 -7.47
N VAL A 156 -16.09 -12.14 -6.79
CA VAL A 156 -15.71 -12.16 -5.36
C VAL A 156 -16.57 -11.23 -4.48
N ALA A 157 -17.52 -10.50 -5.09
CA ALA A 157 -18.28 -9.47 -4.42
C ALA A 157 -19.36 -10.04 -3.49
N ASP A 158 -19.41 -9.54 -2.26
CA ASP A 158 -20.51 -9.80 -1.34
C ASP A 158 -21.76 -8.99 -1.75
N ARG A 159 -22.89 -9.68 -1.87
CA ARG A 159 -24.12 -9.09 -2.43
C ARG A 159 -24.74 -8.06 -1.49
N ASP A 160 -24.74 -8.31 -0.18
CA ASP A 160 -25.31 -7.37 0.79
C ASP A 160 -24.47 -6.09 0.88
N THR A 161 -23.15 -6.23 0.88
CA THR A 161 -22.20 -5.13 0.85
C THR A 161 -22.33 -4.31 -0.44
N TYR A 162 -22.47 -4.97 -1.59
CA TYR A 162 -22.77 -4.30 -2.87
C TYR A 162 -24.07 -3.53 -2.84
N LEU A 163 -25.15 -4.10 -2.32
CA LEU A 163 -26.44 -3.42 -2.23
C LEU A 163 -26.37 -2.18 -1.34
N ALA A 164 -25.67 -2.25 -0.21
CA ALA A 164 -25.43 -1.11 0.66
C ALA A 164 -24.64 -0.01 -0.07
N TRP A 165 -23.53 -0.37 -0.72
CA TRP A 165 -22.76 0.57 -1.54
C TRP A 165 -23.56 1.18 -2.69
N ARG A 166 -24.46 0.42 -3.33
CA ARG A 166 -25.28 0.87 -4.46
C ARG A 166 -26.24 1.99 -4.09
N ARG A 167 -26.73 2.03 -2.85
CA ARG A 167 -27.57 3.13 -2.32
C ARG A 167 -26.78 4.43 -2.21
N GLY A 168 -25.49 4.35 -1.92
CA GLY A 168 -24.54 5.46 -2.04
C GLY A 168 -24.50 6.45 -0.89
N ILE A 169 -25.14 6.13 0.24
CA ILE A 169 -25.14 6.98 1.43
C ILE A 169 -24.05 6.49 2.38
N VAL A 170 -22.94 7.24 2.43
CA VAL A 170 -21.86 7.05 3.40
C VAL A 170 -22.13 7.96 4.59
N LEU A 171 -22.26 7.36 5.77
CA LEU A 171 -22.57 8.05 7.02
C LEU A 171 -21.30 8.50 7.73
N LYS A 172 -20.24 7.69 7.69
CA LYS A 172 -18.97 7.97 8.36
C LYS A 172 -17.82 7.25 7.66
N LEU A 173 -16.65 7.90 7.63
CA LEU A 173 -15.38 7.25 7.35
C LEU A 173 -14.55 7.22 8.63
N SER A 174 -13.84 6.12 8.85
CA SER A 174 -12.90 5.98 9.97
C SER A 174 -11.67 5.22 9.52
N GLU A 175 -10.50 5.76 9.85
CA GLU A 175 -9.23 5.08 9.63
C GLU A 175 -8.89 4.22 10.84
N ILE A 176 -8.52 2.98 10.56
CA ILE A 176 -7.99 2.03 11.53
C ILE A 176 -6.51 1.88 11.20
N PRO A 177 -5.59 2.33 12.08
CA PRO A 177 -4.16 2.14 11.89
C PRO A 177 -3.84 0.65 11.69
N ASP A 178 -3.09 0.33 10.64
CA ASP A 178 -2.57 -1.02 10.42
C ASP A 178 -1.06 -1.01 10.73
N PRO A 179 -0.60 -1.73 11.76
CA PRO A 179 0.84 -1.83 12.07
C PRO A 179 1.68 -2.48 10.95
N ALA A 180 1.05 -3.14 9.99
CA ALA A 180 1.69 -3.91 8.92
C ALA A 180 1.51 -3.29 7.51
N GLY A 181 0.88 -2.12 7.37
CA GLY A 181 0.59 -1.53 6.06
C GLY A 181 -0.07 -0.15 6.12
N PRO A 182 -0.59 0.36 4.99
CA PRO A 182 -1.39 1.59 4.97
C PRO A 182 -2.64 1.44 5.86
N PRO A 183 -3.15 2.54 6.45
CA PRO A 183 -4.32 2.50 7.31
C PRO A 183 -5.52 1.92 6.57
N ARG A 184 -6.34 1.16 7.29
CA ARG A 184 -7.59 0.62 6.76
C ARG A 184 -8.66 1.70 6.86
N VAL A 185 -9.23 2.08 5.73
CA VAL A 185 -10.38 2.99 5.74
C VAL A 185 -11.65 2.14 5.81
N MET A 186 -12.41 2.33 6.87
CA MET A 186 -13.74 1.74 7.03
C MET A 186 -14.80 2.79 6.73
N ALA A 187 -15.86 2.36 6.05
CA ALA A 187 -17.04 3.17 5.79
C ALA A 187 -18.23 2.61 6.55
N THR A 188 -18.92 3.48 7.27
CA THR A 188 -20.27 3.21 7.75
C THR A 188 -21.23 3.64 6.65
N VAL A 189 -21.95 2.70 6.06
CA VAL A 189 -22.91 2.93 4.97
C VAL A 189 -24.33 2.65 5.43
N ASP A 190 -25.30 3.38 4.88
CA ASP A 190 -26.71 3.06 5.10
C ASP A 190 -27.09 1.78 4.34
N ALA A 191 -27.48 0.73 5.08
CA ALA A 191 -27.95 -0.53 4.51
C ALA A 191 -29.40 -0.47 4.00
N GLY A 192 -30.14 0.59 4.34
CA GLY A 192 -31.53 0.83 3.93
C GLY A 192 -32.58 0.52 4.99
N PRO A 193 -33.87 0.67 4.65
CA PRO A 193 -34.98 0.61 5.60
C PRO A 193 -35.05 -0.76 6.28
N GLY A 194 -35.20 -0.74 7.61
CA GLY A 194 -35.25 -1.94 8.44
C GLY A 194 -33.89 -2.59 8.70
N ARG A 195 -32.78 -2.00 8.24
CA ARG A 195 -31.42 -2.46 8.53
C ARG A 195 -30.62 -1.35 9.23
N GLY A 196 -29.81 -1.73 10.21
CA GLY A 196 -28.86 -0.81 10.84
C GLY A 196 -27.72 -0.41 9.87
N PRO A 197 -26.96 0.65 10.18
CA PRO A 197 -25.76 0.99 9.43
C PRO A 197 -24.79 -0.19 9.32
N LEU A 198 -24.21 -0.38 8.15
CA LEU A 198 -23.24 -1.45 7.87
C LEU A 198 -21.83 -0.87 7.87
N LEU A 199 -20.91 -1.51 8.60
CA LEU A 199 -19.49 -1.17 8.55
C LEU A 199 -18.80 -2.03 7.49
N VAL A 200 -18.23 -1.40 6.48
CA VAL A 200 -17.61 -2.06 5.31
C VAL A 200 -16.26 -1.46 5.00
N GLU A 201 -15.37 -2.22 4.38
CA GLU A 201 -14.09 -1.67 3.93
C GLU A 201 -14.31 -0.68 2.76
N TRP A 202 -13.58 0.43 2.78
CA TRP A 202 -13.59 1.40 1.69
C TRP A 202 -12.95 0.82 0.42
N ASP A 203 -11.88 0.06 0.59
CA ASP A 203 -11.14 -0.54 -0.52
C ASP A 203 -11.74 -1.88 -0.97
N SER A 204 -13.06 -1.89 -1.20
CA SER A 204 -13.80 -3.10 -1.58
C SER A 204 -14.12 -3.19 -3.08
N CYS A 205 -14.40 -4.41 -3.55
CA CYS A 205 -14.83 -4.68 -4.94
C CYS A 205 -16.26 -4.16 -5.16
N GLU A 206 -17.11 -4.34 -4.16
CA GLU A 206 -18.51 -3.95 -4.10
C GLU A 206 -18.70 -2.44 -4.27
N ARG A 207 -17.83 -1.63 -3.64
CA ARG A 207 -17.85 -0.17 -3.81
C ARG A 207 -17.61 0.24 -5.26
N ARG A 208 -16.65 -0.41 -5.92
CA ARG A 208 -16.26 -0.11 -7.31
C ARG A 208 -17.32 -0.59 -8.30
N LEU A 209 -17.91 -1.75 -8.06
CA LEU A 209 -19.10 -2.21 -8.78
C LEU A 209 -20.27 -1.24 -8.62
N ALA A 210 -20.54 -0.78 -7.40
CA ALA A 210 -21.61 0.17 -7.14
C ALA A 210 -21.38 1.52 -7.83
N LEU A 211 -20.13 2.00 -7.88
CA LEU A 211 -19.73 3.17 -8.65
C LEU A 211 -20.04 2.99 -10.14
N VAL A 212 -19.54 1.91 -10.76
CA VAL A 212 -19.79 1.61 -12.18
C VAL A 212 -21.28 1.50 -12.47
N ALA A 213 -22.04 0.77 -11.63
CA ALA A 213 -23.48 0.60 -11.79
C ALA A 213 -24.27 1.91 -11.65
N ARG A 214 -23.82 2.86 -10.81
CA ARG A 214 -24.41 4.20 -10.75
C ARG A 214 -24.12 5.00 -12.02
N MET A 215 -22.88 5.01 -12.48
CA MET A 215 -22.49 5.76 -13.67
C MET A 215 -23.17 5.21 -14.93
N LYS A 216 -23.26 3.89 -15.09
CA LYS A 216 -24.03 3.26 -16.17
C LYS A 216 -25.50 3.66 -16.15
N ARG A 217 -26.14 3.67 -14.97
CA ARG A 217 -27.54 4.12 -14.82
C ARG A 217 -27.74 5.60 -15.12
N ALA A 218 -26.72 6.42 -14.91
CA ALA A 218 -26.72 7.84 -15.26
C ALA A 218 -26.40 8.10 -16.74
N GLY A 219 -26.20 7.06 -17.56
CA GLY A 219 -25.88 7.20 -18.98
C GLY A 219 -24.46 7.70 -19.25
N ILE A 220 -23.54 7.56 -18.29
CA ILE A 220 -22.15 8.00 -18.45
C ILE A 220 -21.42 7.09 -19.46
N PRO A 221 -20.66 7.64 -20.42
CA PRO A 221 -19.91 6.86 -21.39
C PRO A 221 -18.88 5.92 -20.76
N ALA A 222 -18.65 4.76 -21.38
CA ALA A 222 -17.75 3.72 -20.88
C ALA A 222 -16.32 4.22 -20.64
N LEU A 223 -15.82 5.13 -21.48
CA LEU A 223 -14.52 5.75 -21.33
C LEU A 223 -14.42 6.54 -20.03
N GLU A 224 -15.41 7.39 -19.74
CA GLU A 224 -15.45 8.18 -18.50
C GLU A 224 -15.60 7.30 -17.27
N ILE A 225 -16.37 6.21 -17.37
CA ILE A 225 -16.46 5.20 -16.30
C ILE A 225 -15.09 4.54 -16.08
N CYS A 226 -14.40 4.15 -17.14
CA CYS A 226 -13.07 3.55 -17.08
C CYS A 226 -12.06 4.49 -16.42
N ASP A 227 -12.01 5.74 -16.85
CA ASP A 227 -11.10 6.75 -16.28
C ASP A 227 -11.40 6.98 -14.79
N ARG A 228 -12.69 7.09 -14.43
CA ARG A 228 -13.09 7.29 -13.03
C ARG A 228 -12.75 6.08 -12.16
N LEU A 229 -12.90 4.87 -12.69
CA LEU A 229 -12.55 3.62 -12.02
C LEU A 229 -11.03 3.46 -11.88
N LEU A 230 -10.26 3.80 -12.92
CA LEU A 230 -8.79 3.82 -12.87
C LEU A 230 -8.27 4.82 -11.84
N ALA A 231 -8.87 6.01 -11.75
CA ALA A 231 -8.56 6.98 -10.70
C ALA A 231 -8.89 6.44 -9.31
N ASP A 232 -10.02 5.74 -9.15
CA ASP A 232 -10.43 5.14 -7.87
C ASP A 232 -9.56 3.93 -7.44
N LEU A 233 -9.05 3.18 -8.42
CA LEU A 233 -8.11 2.06 -8.23
C LEU A 233 -6.65 2.52 -8.06
N SER A 234 -6.36 3.78 -8.38
CA SER A 234 -5.01 4.31 -8.25
C SER A 234 -4.60 4.40 -6.78
N VAL A 235 -3.33 4.11 -6.51
CA VAL A 235 -2.75 4.19 -5.16
C VAL A 235 -2.86 5.62 -4.60
N SER A 236 -2.94 6.61 -5.49
CA SER A 236 -3.09 8.05 -5.24
C SER A 236 -4.56 8.52 -5.17
N SER A 237 -5.53 7.62 -5.00
CA SER A 237 -6.92 8.05 -4.74
C SER A 237 -6.92 9.08 -3.60
N PRO A 238 -7.49 10.29 -3.77
CA PRO A 238 -7.44 11.36 -2.78
C PRO A 238 -7.90 10.91 -1.39
N LEU A 239 -8.74 9.88 -1.29
CA LEU A 239 -9.24 9.36 -0.02
C LEU A 239 -8.29 8.37 0.68
N ARG A 240 -7.18 7.98 0.05
CA ARG A 240 -6.06 7.27 0.71
C ARG A 240 -5.09 8.24 1.40
N TYR A 241 -5.11 9.53 1.07
CA TYR A 241 -4.12 10.51 1.54
C TYR A 241 -4.68 11.90 1.93
N SER A 242 -5.99 12.16 1.82
CA SER A 242 -6.58 13.50 2.10
C SER A 242 -6.84 13.80 3.59
N ILE A 243 -6.24 13.03 4.50
CA ILE A 243 -6.19 13.35 5.93
C ILE A 243 -4.73 13.31 6.41
N ARG A 244 -3.87 14.10 5.75
CA ARG A 244 -2.61 14.56 6.32
C ARG A 244 -2.63 16.07 6.41
#